data_AF-A0A920W0B3-F1
#
_entry.id   AF-A0A920W0B3-F1
#
_cell.length_a   1.000
_cell.length_b   1.000
_cell.length_c   1.000
_cell.angle_alpha   90.00
_cell.angle_beta   90.00
_cell.angle_gamma   90.00
#
_symmetry.space_group_name_H-M   'P 1'
#
loop_
_entity.id
_entity.type
_entity.pdbx_description
1 polymer ?
#
loop_
_entity_poly.entity_id
_entity_poly.type
_entity_poly.pdbx_seq_one_letter_code
_entity_poly.pdbx_strand_id
1 'polypeptide(L)'
;MGDSKFKKGAQRKRSATSLRGVSRGVNAKWRPSCKQIIKAVAKQFKVSEASIYKAARGPGSKNVPRWVAMYLCQELSAVTLQAIAKLFKLKRYGTVSTTVGKLKNEFEENPKVLVATEKLARRFSRGK
;
A
#
# COMPACT_ATOMS: atom_id res chain seq x y z
N MET A 1 4.87 40.39 -0.07
CA MET A 1 5.67 39.32 0.56
C MET A 1 5.03 38.95 1.89
N GLY A 2 4.72 37.66 2.12
CA GLY A 2 3.84 37.21 3.21
C GLY A 2 4.38 37.44 4.62
N ASP A 3 3.58 38.14 5.42
CA ASP A 3 3.85 38.56 6.80
C ASP A 3 4.23 37.38 7.73
N SER A 4 5.23 37.61 8.57
CA SER A 4 5.77 36.64 9.53
C SER A 4 4.73 36.07 10.50
N LYS A 5 3.66 36.80 10.81
CA LYS A 5 2.56 36.29 11.65
C LYS A 5 1.75 35.22 10.91
N PHE A 6 1.56 35.35 9.59
CA PHE A 6 0.86 34.35 8.78
C PHE A 6 1.65 33.03 8.71
N LYS A 7 2.98 33.10 8.54
CA LYS A 7 3.85 31.92 8.53
C LYS A 7 3.83 31.17 9.87
N LYS A 8 3.89 31.87 11.01
CA LYS A 8 3.82 31.25 12.34
C LYS A 8 2.45 30.64 12.63
N GLY A 9 1.35 31.29 12.25
CA GLY A 9 -0.01 30.73 12.37
C GLY A 9 -0.22 29.46 11.53
N ALA A 10 0.29 29.45 10.29
CA ALA A 10 0.24 28.29 9.41
C ALA A 10 1.09 27.11 9.93
N GLN A 11 2.26 27.40 10.52
CA GLN A 11 3.10 26.37 11.14
C GLN A 11 2.46 25.78 12.40
N ARG A 12 1.79 26.59 13.23
CA ARG A 12 1.11 26.13 14.44
C ARG A 12 -0.10 25.22 14.15
N LYS A 13 -0.75 25.36 12.99
CA LYS A 13 -1.78 24.41 12.52
C LYS A 13 -1.20 23.10 11.96
N ARG A 14 0.06 23.10 11.50
CA ARG A 14 0.73 21.88 10.98
C ARG A 14 1.17 20.93 12.10
N SER A 15 1.43 21.43 13.31
CA SER A 15 1.90 20.60 14.44
C SER A 15 0.79 19.82 15.16
N ALA A 16 -0.48 20.07 14.87
CA ALA A 16 -1.63 19.45 15.56
C ALA A 16 -2.54 18.62 14.65
N THR A 17 -2.08 18.20 13.46
CA THR A 17 -2.88 17.30 12.60
C THR A 17 -2.30 15.90 12.70
N SER A 18 -3.00 15.04 13.46
CA SER A 18 -2.94 13.58 13.38
C SER A 18 -2.49 13.09 12.01
N LEU A 19 -1.54 12.14 11.95
CA LEU A 19 -1.01 11.56 10.72
C LEU A 19 -2.12 11.43 9.66
N ARG A 20 -2.03 12.20 8.55
CA ARG A 20 -2.91 12.02 7.38
C ARG A 20 -2.93 10.53 7.03
N GLY A 21 -4.06 9.86 7.26
CA GLY A 21 -4.21 8.40 7.09
C GLY A 21 -4.77 7.64 8.31
N VAL A 22 -4.83 8.25 9.50
CA VAL A 22 -5.58 7.67 10.64
C VAL A 22 -7.07 7.93 10.43
N SER A 23 -7.71 7.11 9.60
CA SER A 23 -9.14 7.20 9.34
C SER A 23 -9.93 6.77 10.58
N ARG A 24 -10.74 7.68 11.15
CA ARG A 24 -11.72 7.40 12.21
C ARG A 24 -13.04 6.83 11.66
N GLY A 25 -12.99 6.11 10.54
CA GLY A 25 -14.19 5.56 9.88
C GLY A 25 -14.69 4.29 10.57
N VAL A 26 -15.97 3.95 10.36
CA VAL A 26 -16.64 2.75 10.92
C VAL A 26 -15.88 1.43 10.67
N ASN A 27 -15.11 1.34 9.58
CA ASN A 27 -14.28 0.18 9.24
C ASN A 27 -12.85 0.22 9.81
N ALA A 28 -12.49 1.21 10.63
CA ALA A 28 -11.15 1.31 11.22
C ALA A 28 -10.79 0.08 12.08
N LYS A 29 -11.79 -0.53 12.73
CA LYS A 29 -11.62 -1.73 13.56
C LYS A 29 -11.10 -2.93 12.76
N TRP A 30 -11.47 -3.04 11.49
CA TRP A 30 -11.21 -4.21 10.65
C TRP A 30 -10.03 -4.02 9.71
N ARG A 31 -9.27 -2.94 9.92
CA ARG A 31 -8.26 -2.53 8.97
C ARG A 31 -6.95 -3.27 9.20
N PRO A 32 -6.49 -4.09 8.23
CA PRO A 32 -5.19 -4.72 8.38
C PRO A 32 -4.09 -3.67 8.28
N SER A 33 -3.05 -3.82 9.11
CA SER A 33 -1.79 -3.12 8.96
C SER A 33 -1.08 -3.59 7.67
N CYS A 34 -0.34 -2.70 7.02
CA CYS A 34 0.47 -3.06 5.84
C CYS A 34 1.39 -4.26 6.11
N LYS A 35 1.92 -4.41 7.33
CA LYS A 35 2.73 -5.56 7.73
C LYS A 35 1.94 -6.88 7.70
N GLN A 36 0.69 -6.86 8.18
CA GLN A 36 -0.19 -8.03 8.16
C GLN A 36 -0.54 -8.43 6.73
N ILE A 37 -0.78 -7.45 5.85
CA ILE A 37 -1.01 -7.67 4.42
C ILE A 37 0.21 -8.37 3.80
N ILE A 38 1.42 -7.84 4.02
CA ILE A 38 2.65 -8.40 3.43
C ILE A 38 2.87 -9.83 3.90
N LYS A 39 2.67 -10.12 5.20
CA LYS A 39 2.78 -11.47 5.74
C LYS A 39 1.77 -12.44 5.10
N ALA A 40 0.53 -12.00 4.87
CA ALA A 40 -0.48 -12.83 4.21
C ALA A 40 -0.17 -13.07 2.73
N VAL A 41 0.31 -12.04 2.03
CA VAL A 41 0.74 -12.14 0.62
C VAL A 41 1.93 -13.10 0.50
N ALA A 42 2.94 -12.96 1.38
CA ALA A 42 4.08 -13.87 1.44
C ALA A 42 3.65 -15.33 1.59
N LYS A 43 2.70 -15.60 2.50
CA LYS A 43 2.14 -16.94 2.71
C LYS A 43 1.35 -17.46 1.50
N GLN A 44 0.56 -16.61 0.85
CA GLN A 44 -0.26 -16.99 -0.30
C GLN A 44 0.58 -17.31 -1.53
N PHE A 45 1.61 -16.53 -1.80
CA PHE A 45 2.50 -16.71 -2.96
C PHE A 45 3.72 -17.60 -2.65
N LYS A 46 3.83 -18.15 -1.43
CA LYS A 46 4.96 -18.97 -0.97
C LYS A 46 6.32 -18.29 -1.18
N VAL A 47 6.39 -16.98 -0.92
CA VAL A 47 7.63 -16.19 -1.04
C VAL A 47 8.06 -15.64 0.33
N SER A 48 9.35 -15.37 0.50
CA SER A 48 9.84 -14.67 1.68
C SER A 48 9.36 -13.21 1.71
N GLU A 49 9.03 -12.69 2.90
CA GLU A 49 8.68 -11.29 3.11
C GLU A 49 9.78 -10.35 2.58
N ALA A 50 11.06 -10.73 2.75
CA ALA A 50 12.20 -9.96 2.25
C ALA A 50 12.18 -9.77 0.72
N SER A 51 11.69 -10.77 -0.02
CA SER A 51 11.55 -10.71 -1.48
C SER A 51 10.47 -9.71 -1.92
N ILE A 52 9.43 -9.52 -1.10
CA ILE A 52 8.37 -8.53 -1.35
C ILE A 52 8.91 -7.10 -1.16
N TYR A 53 9.76 -6.87 -0.15
CA TYR A 53 10.40 -5.56 0.08
C TYR A 53 11.48 -5.21 -0.95
N LYS A 54 12.11 -6.22 -1.58
CA LYS A 54 13.12 -6.02 -2.61
C LYS A 54 12.45 -5.85 -3.98
N ALA A 55 12.89 -4.85 -4.75
CA ALA A 55 12.48 -4.77 -6.15
C ALA A 55 13.18 -5.88 -6.93
N ALA A 56 12.43 -6.63 -7.74
CA ALA A 56 13.03 -7.44 -8.78
C ALA A 56 13.60 -6.48 -9.84
N ARG A 57 14.85 -6.71 -10.26
CA ARG A 57 15.55 -5.87 -11.24
C ARG A 57 15.97 -6.78 -12.39
N GLY A 58 15.57 -6.41 -13.61
CA GLY A 58 15.91 -7.11 -14.83
C GLY A 58 14.79 -7.03 -15.88
N PRO A 59 15.12 -7.12 -17.19
CA PRO A 59 14.11 -7.32 -18.22
C PRO A 59 13.31 -8.61 -17.92
N GLY A 60 11.99 -8.56 -18.03
CA GLY A 60 11.12 -9.73 -17.78
C GLY A 60 10.89 -10.10 -16.30
N SER A 61 11.50 -9.41 -15.33
CA SER A 61 11.30 -9.74 -13.92
C SER A 61 9.93 -9.27 -13.40
N LYS A 62 8.92 -10.14 -13.46
CA LYS A 62 7.59 -9.90 -12.86
C LYS A 62 7.65 -10.15 -11.35
N ASN A 63 7.42 -9.12 -10.53
CA ASN A 63 7.28 -9.27 -9.07
C ASN A 63 5.83 -9.10 -8.65
N VAL A 64 4.99 -10.03 -9.12
CA VAL A 64 3.55 -10.06 -8.85
C VAL A 64 3.24 -9.99 -7.35
N PRO A 65 3.92 -10.72 -6.45
CA PRO A 65 3.64 -10.63 -5.01
C PRO A 65 3.84 -9.22 -4.45
N ARG A 66 4.87 -8.49 -4.90
CA ARG A 66 5.09 -7.10 -4.50
C ARG A 66 3.99 -6.17 -5.00
N TRP A 67 3.54 -6.37 -6.23
CA TRP A 67 2.48 -5.56 -6.81
C TRP A 67 1.15 -5.76 -6.08
N VAL A 68 0.80 -7.03 -5.80
CA VAL A 68 -0.38 -7.40 -5.00
C VAL A 68 -0.32 -6.80 -3.60
N ALA A 69 0.85 -6.86 -2.94
CA ALA A 69 1.00 -6.25 -1.63
C ALA A 69 0.79 -4.73 -1.64
N MET A 70 1.31 -4.02 -2.65
CA MET A 70 1.09 -2.57 -2.81
C MET A 70 -0.38 -2.25 -3.05
N TYR A 71 -1.05 -3.00 -3.92
CA TYR A 71 -2.47 -2.84 -4.21
C TYR A 71 -3.34 -3.03 -2.97
N LEU A 72 -3.14 -4.13 -2.23
CA LEU A 72 -3.89 -4.39 -1.01
C LEU A 72 -3.63 -3.34 0.09
N CYS A 73 -2.39 -2.82 0.21
CA CYS A 73 -2.11 -1.72 1.14
C CYS A 73 -2.86 -0.43 0.75
N GLN A 74 -3.02 -0.17 -0.55
CA GLN A 74 -3.76 0.98 -1.05
C GLN A 74 -5.26 0.85 -0.80
N GLU A 75 -5.84 -0.32 -1.08
CA GLU A 75 -7.27 -0.57 -0.92
C GLU A 75 -7.70 -0.71 0.55
N LEU A 76 -6.93 -1.47 1.35
CA LEU A 76 -7.37 -1.89 2.67
C LEU A 76 -6.83 -1.02 3.80
N SER A 77 -5.57 -0.56 3.74
CA SER A 77 -4.91 0.06 4.89
C SER A 77 -5.09 1.57 5.02
N ALA A 78 -5.79 2.26 4.07
CA ALA A 78 -5.75 3.71 3.79
C ALA A 78 -4.63 4.47 4.49
N VAL A 79 -3.45 3.93 4.23
CA VAL A 79 -2.22 4.64 4.30
C VAL A 79 -2.10 5.48 3.04
N THR A 80 -1.40 6.61 3.15
CA THR A 80 -1.12 7.43 1.98
C THR A 80 -0.15 6.71 1.04
N LEU A 81 -0.18 7.03 -0.25
CA LEU A 81 0.79 6.54 -1.22
C LEU A 81 2.25 6.81 -0.79
N GLN A 82 2.47 7.93 -0.08
CA GLN A 82 3.78 8.26 0.51
C GLN A 82 4.20 7.25 1.58
N ALA A 83 3.29 6.83 2.46
CA ALA A 83 3.58 5.82 3.48
C ALA A 83 3.86 4.44 2.87
N ILE A 84 3.10 4.05 1.85
CA ILE A 84 3.36 2.82 1.07
C ILE A 84 4.74 2.90 0.42
N ALA A 85 5.06 4.00 -0.25
CA ALA A 85 6.35 4.18 -0.91
C ALA A 85 7.53 4.08 0.06
N LYS A 86 7.42 4.69 1.24
CA LYS A 86 8.44 4.57 2.31
C LYS A 86 8.61 3.12 2.75
N LEU A 87 7.51 2.41 2.98
CA LEU A 87 7.51 1.02 3.42
C LEU A 87 8.21 0.10 2.40
N PHE A 88 7.97 0.33 1.12
CA PHE A 88 8.56 -0.44 0.03
C PHE A 88 9.90 0.13 -0.48
N LYS A 89 10.49 1.11 0.21
CA LYS A 89 11.77 1.77 -0.16
C LYS A 89 11.79 2.32 -1.60
N LEU A 90 10.66 2.87 -2.05
CA LEU A 90 10.54 3.50 -3.37
C LEU A 90 11.05 4.95 -3.33
N LYS A 91 11.74 5.38 -4.41
CA LYS A 91 12.21 6.76 -4.56
C LYS A 91 11.06 7.77 -4.76
N ARG A 92 10.05 7.40 -5.55
CA ARG A 92 8.89 8.26 -5.86
C ARG A 92 7.59 7.55 -5.49
N TYR A 93 6.66 8.30 -4.88
CA TYR A 93 5.36 7.74 -4.49
C TYR A 93 4.48 7.37 -5.70
N GLY A 94 4.63 8.07 -6.82
CA GLY A 94 3.91 7.76 -8.06
C GLY A 94 4.18 6.36 -8.62
N THR A 95 5.32 5.75 -8.23
CA THR A 95 5.64 4.36 -8.59
C THR A 95 4.65 3.36 -7.99
N VAL A 96 3.98 3.70 -6.89
CA VAL A 96 2.93 2.84 -6.31
C VAL A 96 1.76 2.74 -7.29
N SER A 97 1.24 3.88 -7.77
CA SER A 97 0.11 3.91 -8.72
C SER A 97 0.43 3.21 -10.04
N THR A 98 1.63 3.41 -10.61
CA THR A 98 2.00 2.72 -11.85
C THR A 98 2.16 1.22 -11.65
N THR A 99 2.62 0.78 -10.47
CA THR A 99 2.70 -0.64 -10.12
C THR A 99 1.32 -1.27 -10.00
N VAL A 100 0.35 -0.56 -9.42
CA VAL A 100 -1.05 -1.01 -9.35
C VAL A 100 -1.67 -1.07 -10.75
N GLY A 101 -1.38 -0.10 -11.63
CA GLY A 101 -1.81 -0.16 -13.03
C GLY A 101 -1.28 -1.41 -13.74
N LYS A 102 0.00 -1.73 -13.58
CA LYS A 102 0.59 -2.98 -14.13
C LYS A 102 -0.09 -4.23 -13.59
N LEU A 103 -0.43 -4.25 -12.30
CA LEU A 103 -1.15 -5.37 -11.70
C LEU A 103 -2.54 -5.58 -12.31
N LYS A 104 -3.26 -4.49 -12.62
CA LYS A 104 -4.58 -4.58 -13.26
C LYS A 104 -4.50 -5.22 -14.63
N ASN A 105 -3.51 -4.85 -15.43
CA ASN A 105 -3.27 -5.50 -16.73
C ASN A 105 -2.88 -6.98 -16.53
N GLU A 106 -2.06 -7.28 -15.51
CA GLU A 106 -1.71 -8.67 -15.18
C GLU A 106 -2.92 -9.50 -14.71
N PHE A 107 -3.95 -8.88 -14.13
CA PHE A 107 -5.19 -9.57 -13.79
C PHE A 107 -5.97 -10.02 -15.03
N GLU A 108 -5.91 -9.25 -16.12
CA GLU A 108 -6.54 -9.61 -17.40
C GLU A 108 -5.76 -10.75 -18.08
N GLU A 109 -4.42 -10.69 -18.05
CA GLU A 109 -3.57 -11.77 -18.59
C GLU A 109 -3.66 -13.06 -17.77
N ASN A 110 -3.71 -12.95 -16.43
CA ASN A 110 -3.59 -14.08 -15.52
C ASN A 110 -4.70 -14.06 -14.44
N PRO A 111 -5.88 -14.66 -14.71
CA PRO A 111 -7.01 -14.63 -13.79
C PRO A 111 -6.72 -15.33 -12.45
N LYS A 112 -5.73 -16.24 -12.41
CA LYS A 112 -5.26 -16.88 -11.17
C LYS A 112 -4.76 -15.85 -10.15
N VAL A 113 -4.11 -14.78 -10.61
CA VAL A 113 -3.57 -13.72 -9.75
C VAL A 113 -4.72 -12.88 -9.18
N LEU A 114 -5.76 -12.61 -9.97
CA LEU A 114 -6.97 -11.94 -9.53
C LEU A 114 -7.66 -12.75 -8.41
N VAL A 115 -7.92 -14.04 -8.64
CA VAL A 115 -8.58 -14.92 -7.65
C VAL A 115 -7.76 -14.98 -6.35
N ALA A 116 -6.43 -15.07 -6.43
CA ALA A 116 -5.57 -15.06 -5.25
C ALA A 116 -5.65 -13.73 -4.48
N THR A 117 -5.73 -12.61 -5.19
CA THR A 117 -5.82 -11.27 -4.60
C THR A 117 -7.18 -11.04 -3.95
N GLU A 118 -8.28 -11.42 -4.60
CA GLU A 118 -9.62 -11.34 -4.03
C GLU A 118 -9.77 -12.23 -2.79
N LYS A 119 -9.20 -13.44 -2.81
CA LYS A 119 -9.19 -14.34 -1.65
C LYS A 119 -8.49 -13.68 -0.46
N LEU A 120 -7.38 -12.97 -0.70
CA LEU A 120 -6.69 -12.20 0.33
C LEU A 120 -7.54 -11.01 0.81
N ALA A 121 -8.14 -10.25 -0.09
CA ALA A 121 -8.99 -9.12 0.26
C ALA A 121 -10.19 -9.55 1.12
N ARG A 122 -10.88 -10.64 0.75
CA ARG A 122 -11.99 -11.22 1.51
C ARG A 122 -11.57 -11.68 2.90
N ARG A 123 -10.34 -12.20 3.06
CA ARG A 123 -9.80 -12.64 4.35
C ARG A 123 -9.58 -11.46 5.31
N PHE A 124 -9.29 -10.28 4.78
CA PHE A 124 -9.12 -9.07 5.58
C PHE A 124 -10.42 -8.30 5.80
N SER A 125 -11.42 -8.44 4.93
CA SER A 125 -12.72 -7.77 5.08
C SER A 125 -13.70 -8.55 5.97
N ARG A 126 -13.64 -9.89 5.97
CA ARG A 126 -14.44 -10.71 6.88
C ARG A 126 -13.78 -10.71 8.26
N GLY A 127 -14.31 -9.86 9.14
CA GLY A 127 -14.01 -9.88 10.57
C GLY A 127 -14.15 -11.31 11.10
N LYS A 128 -13.17 -11.73 11.90
CA LYS A 128 -13.26 -12.93 12.71
C LYS A 128 -13.86 -12.57 14.06
#